data_AF-A0AAF0U5B3-F1
#
_entry.id   AF-A0AAF0U5B3-F1
#
_cell.length_a   1.000
_cell.length_b   1.000
_cell.length_c   1.000
_cell.angle_alpha   90.00
_cell.angle_beta   90.00
_cell.angle_gamma   90.00
#
_symmetry.space_group_name_H-M   'P 1'
#
loop_
_entity.id
_entity.type
_entity.pdbx_description
1 polymer ?
#
loop_
_entity_poly.entity_id
_entity_poly.type
_entity_poly.pdbx_seq_one_letter_code
_entity_poly.pdbx_strand_id
1 'polypeptide(L)'
;MVCYSISIIAIVSTFLTIYALSLFLNSKTKIFNEVNLVGINKGCDIYKGSWVLDESYSLYNASTCPFIEPSFDCQKNGRLDKDYFKYRWQPVGCNLPRFNGTELVLKYKGKRIMFVGDSLGQNQWVSLACMLHVSLPQAKYSMDKIGKIYTFTLLEYNIWLLFLGNPLIVDTVTQKGSRVLKIDSISSGNIWKQMDVLVFNTWHWWDRKGKKQTWNVIQEGNITYKDMDRMELYKKGLNTWAKWADTNLNSTKTRIFFQGVSPDHEG
;
A
#
# COMPACT_ATOMS: atom_id res chain seq x y z
N MET A 1 40.25 -35.47 46.03
CA MET A 1 39.00 -34.76 46.35
C MET A 1 39.25 -33.29 46.06
N VAL A 2 38.80 -32.78 44.90
CA VAL A 2 39.08 -31.41 44.45
C VAL A 2 37.81 -30.58 44.65
N CYS A 3 37.83 -29.67 45.63
CA CYS A 3 36.79 -28.68 45.85
C CYS A 3 37.06 -27.47 44.95
N TYR A 4 36.20 -27.24 43.95
CA TYR A 4 36.17 -25.95 43.25
C TYR A 4 35.28 -24.99 44.04
N SER A 5 35.88 -23.98 44.66
CA SER A 5 35.15 -22.83 45.17
C SER A 5 34.71 -21.97 43.99
N ILE A 6 33.43 -22.03 43.63
CA ILE A 6 32.86 -21.09 42.66
C ILE A 6 32.85 -19.72 43.32
N SER A 7 33.75 -18.85 42.87
CA SER A 7 33.82 -17.47 43.36
C SER A 7 32.48 -16.78 43.11
N ILE A 8 31.95 -16.11 44.14
CA ILE A 8 30.72 -15.30 44.08
C ILE A 8 30.77 -14.32 42.89
N ILE A 9 31.97 -13.87 42.51
CA ILE A 9 32.20 -12.99 41.37
C ILE A 9 31.77 -13.63 40.04
N ALA A 10 32.00 -14.94 39.86
CA ALA A 10 31.61 -15.66 38.64
C ALA A 10 30.08 -15.78 38.53
N ILE A 11 29.39 -15.94 39.66
CA ILE A 11 27.92 -16.00 39.71
C ILE A 11 27.33 -14.63 39.40
N VAL A 12 27.86 -13.56 40.01
CA VAL A 12 27.36 -12.19 39.76
C VAL A 12 27.60 -11.76 38.31
N SER A 13 28.73 -12.15 37.71
CA SER A 13 29.04 -11.87 36.30
C SER A 13 28.10 -12.59 35.33
N THR A 14 27.75 -13.86 35.59
CA THR A 14 26.79 -14.58 34.75
C THR A 14 25.37 -14.02 34.89
N PHE A 15 24.94 -13.61 36.08
CA PHE A 15 23.65 -12.95 36.26
C PHE A 15 23.58 -11.58 35.55
N LEU A 16 24.64 -10.77 35.61
CA LEU A 16 24.71 -9.48 34.91
C LEU A 16 24.68 -9.65 33.39
N THR A 17 25.39 -10.64 32.85
CA THR A 17 25.39 -10.91 31.40
C THR A 17 24.04 -11.45 30.93
N ILE A 18 23.38 -12.33 31.68
CA ILE A 18 22.02 -12.81 31.39
C ILE A 18 21.01 -11.66 31.46
N TYR A 19 21.11 -10.79 32.47
CA TYR A 19 20.23 -9.63 32.59
C TYR A 19 20.44 -8.63 31.44
N ALA A 20 21.68 -8.33 31.08
CA ALA A 20 22.00 -7.48 29.92
C ALA A 20 21.51 -8.10 28.60
N LEU A 21 21.65 -9.43 28.42
CA LEU A 21 21.11 -10.13 27.26
C LEU A 21 19.58 -10.08 27.23
N SER A 22 18.92 -10.20 28.38
CA SER A 22 17.46 -10.11 28.50
C SER A 22 16.95 -8.71 28.15
N LEU A 23 17.67 -7.66 28.56
CA LEU A 23 17.38 -6.28 28.17
C LEU A 23 17.61 -6.04 26.66
N PHE A 24 18.68 -6.61 26.09
CA PHE A 24 18.97 -6.52 24.64
C PHE A 24 17.95 -7.29 23.79
N LEU A 25 17.51 -8.47 24.25
CA LEU A 25 16.49 -9.26 23.58
C LEU A 25 15.10 -8.60 23.70
N ASN A 26 14.79 -7.98 24.86
CA ASN A 26 13.61 -7.13 25.02
C ASN A 26 13.68 -5.86 24.16
N SER A 27 14.85 -5.28 23.92
CA SER A 27 14.98 -4.09 23.07
C SER A 27 14.73 -4.40 21.59
N LYS A 28 15.14 -5.59 21.11
CA LYS A 28 14.87 -6.03 19.73
C LYS A 28 13.42 -6.48 19.52
N THR A 29 12.77 -7.02 20.54
CA THR A 29 11.33 -7.37 20.48
C THR A 29 10.40 -6.18 20.68
N LYS A 30 10.91 -5.04 21.18
CA LYS A 30 10.17 -3.76 21.23
C LYS A 30 10.16 -2.97 19.93
N ILE A 31 10.77 -3.46 18.85
CA ILE A 31 10.62 -2.92 17.49
C ILE A 31 9.53 -3.70 16.74
N PHE A 32 8.42 -3.98 17.41
CA PHE A 32 7.12 -3.86 16.77
C PHE A 32 6.55 -2.57 17.31
N ASN A 33 6.93 -1.46 16.68
CA ASN A 33 6.24 -0.20 16.89
C ASN A 33 4.76 -0.48 16.78
N GLU A 34 3.98 0.03 17.75
CA GLU A 34 2.55 0.17 17.60
C GLU A 34 2.27 0.74 16.22
N VAL A 35 1.82 -0.12 15.31
CA VAL A 35 1.07 0.33 14.16
C VAL A 35 -0.16 0.95 14.80
N ASN A 36 -0.14 2.26 15.00
CA ASN A 36 -1.36 3.02 15.20
C ASN A 36 -2.14 2.88 13.90
N LEU A 37 -2.83 1.74 13.79
CA LEU A 37 -3.88 1.48 12.83
C LEU A 37 -4.85 2.63 13.05
N VAL A 38 -4.85 3.59 12.14
CA VAL A 38 -5.82 4.69 12.09
C VAL A 38 -7.19 4.02 11.96
N GLY A 39 -7.82 3.73 13.10
CA GLY A 39 -8.97 2.84 13.18
C GLY A 39 -9.21 2.25 14.56
N ILE A 40 -8.18 1.79 15.29
CA ILE A 40 -8.40 1.19 16.63
C ILE A 40 -8.56 2.30 17.69
N ASN A 41 -9.66 3.04 17.61
CA ASN A 41 -10.34 3.40 18.85
C ASN A 41 -10.68 2.07 19.53
N LYS A 42 -10.40 1.91 20.82
CA LYS A 42 -10.74 0.68 21.57
C LYS A 42 -12.23 0.36 21.36
N GLY A 43 -12.57 -0.49 20.38
CA GLY A 43 -13.95 -0.85 20.00
C GLY A 43 -14.38 -0.66 18.52
N CYS A 44 -13.60 0.00 17.65
CA CYS A 44 -13.97 0.23 16.24
C CYS A 44 -12.98 -0.46 15.29
N ASP A 45 -13.26 -1.70 14.90
CA ASP A 45 -12.49 -2.36 13.84
C ASP A 45 -13.14 -2.01 12.49
N ILE A 46 -12.55 -1.06 11.77
CA ILE A 46 -13.09 -0.56 10.49
C ILE A 46 -13.16 -1.62 9.39
N TYR A 47 -12.51 -2.77 9.57
CA TYR A 47 -12.51 -3.89 8.62
C TYR A 47 -13.55 -4.95 8.93
N LYS A 48 -14.27 -4.83 10.07
CA LYS A 48 -15.38 -5.73 10.45
C LYS A 48 -16.70 -4.98 10.41
N GLY A 49 -17.63 -5.47 9.60
CA GLY A 49 -18.85 -4.75 9.29
C GLY A 49 -19.68 -5.46 8.25
N SER A 50 -20.62 -4.72 7.67
CA SER A 50 -21.47 -5.20 6.58
C SER A 50 -21.70 -4.09 5.56
N TRP A 51 -22.02 -4.50 4.34
CA TRP A 51 -22.57 -3.58 3.34
C TRP A 51 -24.02 -3.24 3.70
N VAL A 52 -24.34 -1.95 3.69
CA VAL A 52 -25.69 -1.43 3.93
C VAL A 52 -26.11 -0.54 2.77
N LEU A 53 -27.41 -0.52 2.46
CA LEU A 53 -27.96 0.38 1.47
C LEU A 53 -28.00 1.81 2.01
N ASP A 54 -27.58 2.76 1.18
CA ASP A 54 -27.56 4.18 1.45
C ASP A 54 -27.95 4.95 0.18
N GLU A 55 -29.15 5.51 0.16
CA GLU A 55 -29.68 6.25 -1.01
C GLU A 55 -28.89 7.54 -1.31
N SER A 56 -28.03 7.99 -0.40
CA SER A 56 -27.15 9.13 -0.65
C SER A 56 -25.87 8.76 -1.42
N TYR A 57 -25.63 7.47 -1.66
CA TYR A 57 -24.54 6.99 -2.51
C TYR A 57 -24.97 6.88 -3.99
N SER A 58 -24.06 6.97 -4.96
CA SER A 58 -22.60 7.04 -4.85
C SER A 58 -22.05 8.42 -4.48
N LEU A 59 -20.77 8.46 -4.08
CA LEU A 59 -20.06 9.72 -3.78
C LEU A 59 -19.81 10.60 -5.01
N TYR A 60 -19.89 10.03 -6.21
CA TYR A 60 -19.81 10.74 -7.49
C TYR A 60 -20.49 9.92 -8.57
N ASN A 61 -20.94 10.58 -9.64
CA ASN A 61 -21.40 9.92 -10.85
C ASN A 61 -20.20 9.67 -11.79
N ALA A 62 -20.04 8.43 -12.26
CA ALA A 62 -18.95 8.08 -13.17
C ALA A 62 -18.97 8.94 -14.45
N SER A 63 -20.14 9.23 -15.00
CA SER A 63 -20.28 10.01 -16.24
C SER A 63 -19.85 11.48 -16.09
N THR A 64 -19.74 11.99 -14.86
CA THR A 64 -19.26 13.36 -14.58
C THR A 64 -17.76 13.43 -14.32
N CYS A 65 -17.06 12.29 -14.28
CA CYS A 65 -15.61 12.25 -14.07
C CYS A 65 -14.88 11.96 -15.39
N PRO A 66 -14.07 12.90 -15.91
CA PRO A 66 -13.39 12.72 -17.20
C PRO A 66 -12.17 11.78 -17.14
N PHE A 67 -11.81 11.26 -15.96
CA PHE A 67 -10.61 10.44 -15.75
C PHE A 67 -10.86 8.94 -15.83
N ILE A 68 -12.14 8.53 -15.87
CA ILE A 68 -12.50 7.12 -15.92
C ILE A 68 -12.27 6.61 -17.34
N GLU A 69 -11.44 5.56 -17.47
CA GLU A 69 -11.24 4.94 -18.78
C GLU A 69 -12.55 4.31 -19.27
N PRO A 70 -12.84 4.34 -20.59
CA PRO A 70 -14.09 3.82 -21.12
C PRO A 70 -14.41 2.38 -20.71
N SER A 71 -13.40 1.52 -20.55
CA SER A 71 -13.54 0.13 -20.09
C SER A 71 -14.12 0.00 -18.67
N PHE A 72 -13.98 1.02 -17.83
CA PHE A 72 -14.46 1.03 -16.44
C PHE A 72 -15.81 1.77 -16.26
N ASP A 73 -16.36 2.38 -17.30
CA ASP A 73 -17.70 2.99 -17.26
C ASP A 73 -18.79 1.94 -17.51
N CYS A 74 -19.14 1.17 -16.47
CA CYS A 74 -20.09 0.06 -16.59
C CYS A 74 -21.46 0.47 -17.15
N GLN A 75 -21.96 1.65 -16.78
CA GLN A 75 -23.27 2.12 -17.25
C GLN A 75 -23.22 2.44 -18.75
N LYS A 76 -22.17 3.15 -19.20
CA LYS A 76 -21.95 3.40 -20.63
C LYS A 76 -21.69 2.11 -21.41
N ASN A 77 -21.14 1.09 -20.76
CA ASN A 77 -20.91 -0.24 -21.32
C ASN A 77 -22.12 -1.18 -21.22
N GLY A 78 -23.31 -0.65 -20.92
CA GLY A 78 -24.58 -1.37 -21.05
C GLY A 78 -25.09 -2.05 -19.77
N ARG A 79 -24.44 -1.88 -18.62
CA ARG A 79 -24.99 -2.37 -17.34
C ARG A 79 -26.22 -1.56 -16.95
N LEU A 80 -27.35 -2.26 -16.74
CA LEU A 80 -28.66 -1.63 -16.50
C LEU A 80 -28.96 -1.40 -15.01
N ASP A 81 -28.54 -2.32 -14.13
CA ASP A 81 -28.75 -2.20 -12.69
C ASP A 81 -27.89 -1.07 -12.11
N LYS A 82 -28.40 -0.40 -11.07
CA LYS A 82 -27.74 0.75 -10.43
C LYS A 82 -27.54 0.59 -8.93
N ASP A 83 -28.13 -0.45 -8.33
CA ASP A 83 -28.13 -0.62 -6.87
C ASP A 83 -26.71 -0.86 -6.32
N TYR A 84 -25.79 -1.36 -7.14
CA TYR A 84 -24.38 -1.50 -6.76
C TYR A 84 -23.70 -0.18 -6.38
N PHE A 85 -24.21 0.96 -6.86
CA PHE A 85 -23.71 2.27 -6.47
C PHE A 85 -24.15 2.70 -5.08
N LYS A 86 -25.23 2.12 -4.53
CA LYS A 86 -25.90 2.54 -3.30
C LYS A 86 -25.36 1.84 -2.04
N TYR A 87 -24.36 0.99 -2.17
CA TYR A 87 -23.80 0.27 -1.04
C TYR A 87 -22.69 1.06 -0.36
N ARG A 88 -22.83 1.17 0.96
CA ARG A 88 -21.86 1.75 1.89
C ARG A 88 -21.35 0.68 2.85
N TRP A 89 -20.07 0.70 3.17
CA TRP A 89 -19.52 -0.14 4.24
C TRP A 89 -19.83 0.45 5.61
N GLN A 90 -20.39 -0.35 6.52
CA GLN A 90 -20.72 0.03 7.89
C GLN A 90 -19.94 -0.86 8.87
N PRO A 91 -18.87 -0.34 9.52
CA PRO A 91 -18.20 -1.06 10.58
C PRO A 91 -19.11 -1.34 11.78
N VAL A 92 -18.80 -2.42 12.50
CA VAL A 92 -19.40 -2.70 13.80
C VAL A 92 -18.77 -1.77 14.84
N GLY A 93 -19.60 -1.11 15.65
CA GLY A 93 -19.14 -0.31 16.79
C GLY A 93 -18.75 1.14 16.47
N CYS A 94 -18.87 1.59 15.22
CA CYS A 94 -18.62 2.99 14.84
C CYS A 94 -19.22 3.35 13.48
N ASN A 95 -19.40 4.65 13.26
CA ASN A 95 -19.79 5.19 11.95
C ASN A 95 -18.58 5.79 11.26
N LEU A 96 -18.39 5.45 9.99
CA LEU A 96 -17.39 6.13 9.16
C LEU A 96 -17.90 7.54 8.81
N PRO A 97 -17.05 8.58 8.91
CA PRO A 97 -17.43 9.90 8.45
C PRO A 97 -17.70 9.86 6.94
N ARG A 98 -18.73 10.58 6.51
CA ARG A 98 -19.00 10.76 5.08
C ARG A 98 -17.83 11.51 4.45
N PHE A 99 -17.47 11.13 3.23
CA PHE A 99 -16.44 11.82 2.48
C PHE A 99 -16.84 13.30 2.26
N ASN A 100 -15.91 14.20 2.58
CA ASN A 100 -16.01 15.62 2.29
C ASN A 100 -14.74 16.06 1.55
N GLY A 101 -14.86 16.35 0.25
CA GLY A 101 -13.72 16.71 -0.59
C GLY A 101 -13.05 18.00 -0.14
N THR A 102 -13.82 19.00 0.30
CA THR A 102 -13.30 20.27 0.81
C THR A 102 -12.44 20.07 2.07
N GLU A 103 -12.92 19.28 3.02
CA GLU A 103 -12.14 18.96 4.22
C GLU A 103 -10.85 18.20 3.88
N LEU A 104 -10.92 17.24 2.96
CA LEU A 104 -9.74 16.50 2.53
C LEU A 104 -8.70 17.44 1.91
N VAL A 105 -9.10 18.31 0.97
CA VAL A 105 -8.14 19.19 0.32
C VAL A 105 -7.54 20.22 1.27
N LEU A 106 -8.32 20.73 2.23
CA LEU A 106 -7.79 21.64 3.24
C LEU A 106 -6.79 20.93 4.17
N LYS A 107 -7.10 19.69 4.58
CA LYS A 107 -6.23 18.87 5.42
C LYS A 107 -4.93 18.46 4.73
N TYR A 108 -4.98 18.20 3.43
CA TYR A 108 -3.84 17.73 2.63
C TYR A 108 -3.28 18.82 1.71
N LYS A 109 -3.57 20.09 1.95
CA LYS A 109 -3.05 21.21 1.16
C LYS A 109 -1.52 21.18 1.13
N GLY A 110 -0.93 21.30 -0.06
CA GLY A 110 0.52 21.23 -0.25
C GLY A 110 1.13 19.83 -0.14
N LYS A 111 0.31 18.76 -0.07
CA LYS A 111 0.77 17.38 0.17
C LYS A 111 0.79 16.55 -1.09
N ARG A 112 1.67 15.55 -1.11
CA ARG A 112 1.81 14.55 -2.18
C ARG A 112 1.34 13.19 -1.68
N ILE A 113 0.35 12.63 -2.37
CA ILE A 113 -0.26 11.33 -2.08
C ILE A 113 0.04 10.42 -3.26
N MET A 114 0.69 9.28 -3.04
CA MET A 114 1.05 8.36 -4.11
C MET A 114 0.50 6.96 -3.87
N PHE A 115 -0.18 6.43 -4.88
CA PHE A 115 -0.55 5.03 -5.00
C PHE A 115 0.57 4.30 -5.75
N VAL A 116 1.00 3.15 -5.23
CA VAL A 116 2.08 2.34 -5.83
C VAL A 116 1.64 0.90 -5.90
N GLY A 117 1.58 0.34 -7.10
CA GLY A 117 1.18 -1.05 -7.25
C GLY A 117 0.66 -1.43 -8.61
N ASP A 118 -0.33 -2.31 -8.62
CA ASP A 118 -0.97 -2.82 -9.82
C ASP A 118 -2.20 -1.99 -10.24
N SER A 119 -3.00 -2.52 -11.15
CA SER A 119 -4.18 -1.84 -11.70
C SER A 119 -5.24 -1.49 -10.65
N LEU A 120 -5.28 -2.18 -9.50
CA LEU A 120 -6.24 -1.83 -8.44
C LEU A 120 -5.85 -0.56 -7.70
N GLY A 121 -4.56 -0.32 -7.48
CA GLY A 121 -4.06 0.95 -6.96
C GLY A 121 -4.35 2.10 -7.93
N GLN A 122 -4.30 1.83 -9.25
CA GLN A 122 -4.73 2.78 -10.26
C GLN A 122 -6.24 3.10 -10.13
N ASN A 123 -7.07 2.07 -9.96
CA ASN A 123 -8.52 2.27 -9.79
C ASN A 123 -8.84 3.10 -8.54
N GLN A 124 -8.16 2.85 -7.41
CA GLN A 124 -8.32 3.67 -6.20
C GLN A 124 -7.85 5.11 -6.41
N TRP A 125 -6.73 5.30 -7.11
CA TRP A 125 -6.24 6.63 -7.48
C TRP A 125 -7.23 7.40 -8.36
N VAL A 126 -7.78 6.77 -9.41
CA VAL A 126 -8.83 7.38 -10.26
C VAL A 126 -10.06 7.71 -9.44
N SER A 127 -10.52 6.80 -8.58
CA SER A 127 -11.68 7.03 -7.72
C SER A 127 -11.51 8.26 -6.82
N LEU A 128 -10.33 8.41 -6.20
CA LEU A 128 -10.04 9.60 -5.39
C LEU A 128 -9.98 10.88 -6.23
N ALA A 129 -9.35 10.83 -7.41
CA ALA A 129 -9.32 11.98 -8.33
C ALA A 129 -10.74 12.41 -8.74
N CYS A 130 -11.62 11.46 -9.06
CA CYS A 130 -13.03 11.72 -9.37
C CYS A 130 -13.79 12.34 -8.20
N MET A 131 -13.65 11.77 -6.99
CA MET A 131 -14.28 12.31 -5.79
C MET A 131 -13.88 13.76 -5.52
N LEU A 132 -12.60 14.09 -5.71
CA LEU A 132 -12.12 15.47 -5.54
C LEU A 132 -12.62 16.40 -6.63
N HIS A 133 -12.58 15.98 -7.90
CA HIS A 133 -13.06 16.76 -9.02
C HIS A 133 -14.55 17.12 -8.90
N VAL A 134 -15.39 16.15 -8.53
CA VAL A 134 -16.83 16.37 -8.34
C VAL A 134 -17.12 17.22 -7.10
N SER A 135 -16.32 17.08 -6.03
CA SER A 135 -16.50 17.90 -4.82
C SER A 135 -16.08 19.36 -5.02
N LEU A 136 -15.23 19.64 -6.02
CA LEU A 136 -14.65 20.96 -6.29
C LEU A 136 -14.73 21.29 -7.79
N PRO A 137 -15.93 21.45 -8.36
CA PRO A 137 -16.14 21.52 -9.81
C PRO A 137 -15.49 22.74 -10.48
N GLN A 138 -15.21 23.79 -9.72
CA GLN A 138 -14.55 25.02 -10.20
C GLN A 138 -13.02 24.99 -10.04
N ALA A 139 -12.49 24.04 -9.26
CA ALA A 139 -11.06 23.97 -9.01
C ALA A 139 -10.32 23.52 -10.27
N LYS A 140 -9.30 24.30 -10.65
CA LYS A 140 -8.45 23.96 -11.80
C LYS A 140 -7.56 22.76 -11.46
N TYR A 141 -7.45 21.83 -12.39
CA TYR A 141 -6.59 20.66 -12.28
C TYR A 141 -5.66 20.49 -13.48
N SER A 142 -4.57 19.75 -13.30
CA SER A 142 -3.73 19.23 -14.39
C SER A 142 -3.61 17.71 -14.32
N MET A 143 -3.33 17.10 -15.47
CA MET A 143 -3.12 15.66 -15.63
C MET A 143 -1.86 15.44 -16.44
N ASP A 144 -0.88 14.75 -15.88
CA ASP A 144 0.41 14.51 -16.49
C ASP A 144 0.78 13.03 -16.41
N LYS A 145 1.48 12.52 -17.43
CA LYS A 145 2.02 11.17 -17.45
C LYS A 145 3.49 11.22 -17.83
N ILE A 146 4.37 10.82 -16.92
CA ILE A 146 5.81 10.74 -17.14
C ILE A 146 6.27 9.30 -16.86
N GLY A 147 6.64 8.59 -17.92
CA GLY A 147 6.99 7.17 -17.83
C GLY A 147 5.83 6.34 -17.27
N LYS A 148 6.04 5.76 -16.09
CA LYS A 148 5.05 4.93 -15.36
C LYS A 148 4.25 5.71 -14.31
N ILE A 149 4.48 7.02 -14.20
CA ILE A 149 3.87 7.86 -13.18
C ILE A 149 2.76 8.69 -13.82
N TYR A 150 1.54 8.54 -13.30
CA TYR A 150 0.40 9.39 -13.60
C TYR A 150 0.22 10.38 -12.45
N THR A 151 0.01 11.65 -12.76
CA THR A 151 -0.16 12.72 -11.76
C THR A 151 -1.40 13.51 -12.05
N PHE A 152 -2.30 13.59 -11.08
CA PHE A 152 -3.41 14.53 -11.02
C PHE A 152 -3.04 15.62 -10.01
N THR A 153 -3.10 16.88 -10.42
CA THR A 153 -2.78 18.02 -9.54
C THR A 153 -3.99 18.92 -9.40
N LEU A 154 -4.42 19.21 -8.17
CA LEU A 154 -5.34 20.33 -7.88
C LEU A 154 -4.52 21.59 -7.65
N LEU A 155 -4.56 22.52 -8.60
CA LEU A 155 -3.62 23.64 -8.68
C LEU A 155 -3.77 24.62 -7.51
N GLU A 156 -5.00 25.01 -7.17
CA GLU A 156 -5.28 25.97 -6.08
C GLU A 156 -4.88 25.45 -4.69
N TYR A 157 -4.90 24.13 -4.52
CA TYR A 157 -4.63 23.47 -3.25
C TYR A 157 -3.20 22.91 -3.19
N ASN A 158 -2.46 22.92 -4.30
CA ASN A 158 -1.16 22.25 -4.40
C ASN A 158 -1.23 20.82 -3.87
N ILE A 159 -2.20 20.05 -4.38
CA ILE A 159 -2.33 18.61 -4.03
C ILE A 159 -1.92 17.82 -5.24
N TRP A 160 -0.98 16.91 -5.04
CA TRP A 160 -0.55 15.97 -6.07
C TRP A 160 -1.02 14.57 -5.69
N LEU A 161 -1.90 14.01 -6.51
CA LEU A 161 -2.25 12.60 -6.48
C LEU A 161 -1.47 11.88 -7.56
N LEU A 162 -0.57 10.99 -7.16
CA LEU A 162 0.28 10.23 -8.06
C LEU A 162 -0.12 8.76 -8.07
N PHE A 163 0.02 8.11 -9.21
CA PHE A 163 0.02 6.66 -9.33
C PHE A 163 1.30 6.21 -10.02
N LEU A 164 2.03 5.29 -9.39
CA LEU A 164 3.19 4.61 -9.97
C LEU A 164 2.83 3.15 -10.24
N GLY A 165 2.78 2.78 -11.52
CA GLY A 165 2.60 1.39 -11.94
C GLY A 165 3.84 0.55 -11.60
N ASN A 166 3.81 -0.14 -10.47
CA ASN A 166 4.84 -1.07 -10.03
C ASN A 166 4.20 -2.31 -9.38
N PRO A 167 3.61 -3.21 -10.18
CA PRO A 167 2.69 -4.23 -9.69
C PRO A 167 3.33 -5.30 -8.79
N LEU A 168 4.65 -5.49 -8.87
CA LEU A 168 5.41 -6.43 -8.03
C LEU A 168 6.17 -5.71 -6.91
N ILE A 169 6.05 -4.37 -6.81
CA ILE A 169 6.70 -3.45 -5.86
C ILE A 169 8.24 -3.49 -5.76
N VAL A 170 8.88 -4.53 -6.30
CA VAL A 170 10.32 -4.75 -6.44
C VAL A 170 10.76 -4.57 -7.88
N ASP A 171 12.06 -4.55 -8.11
CA ASP A 171 12.63 -4.25 -9.42
C ASP A 171 12.43 -5.41 -10.41
N THR A 172 11.96 -5.06 -11.61
CA THR A 172 12.05 -5.93 -12.79
C THR A 172 12.91 -5.24 -13.83
N VAL A 173 14.04 -5.85 -14.18
CA VAL A 173 15.04 -5.27 -15.09
C VAL A 173 15.31 -6.19 -16.26
N THR A 174 15.71 -5.64 -17.40
CA THR A 174 16.15 -6.45 -18.55
C THR A 174 17.67 -6.58 -18.50
N GLN A 175 18.18 -7.82 -18.45
CA GLN A 175 19.61 -8.13 -18.50
C GLN A 175 19.87 -9.15 -19.59
N LYS A 176 20.77 -8.82 -20.54
CA LYS A 176 21.14 -9.70 -21.67
C LYS A 176 19.91 -10.27 -22.41
N GLY A 177 18.88 -9.46 -22.61
CA GLY A 177 17.63 -9.86 -23.27
C GLY A 177 16.63 -10.64 -22.39
N SER A 178 16.98 -10.97 -21.14
CA SER A 178 16.11 -11.65 -20.18
C SER A 178 15.48 -10.66 -19.20
N ARG A 179 14.18 -10.81 -18.91
CA ARG A 179 13.49 -10.06 -17.85
C ARG A 179 13.77 -10.74 -16.50
N VAL A 180 14.47 -10.04 -15.62
CA VAL A 180 14.88 -10.53 -14.30
C VAL A 180 14.05 -9.84 -13.24
N LEU A 181 13.31 -10.62 -12.45
CA LEU A 181 12.67 -10.15 -11.22
C LEU A 181 13.71 -10.17 -10.10
N LYS A 182 14.18 -9.00 -9.67
CA LYS A 182 15.10 -8.87 -8.55
C LYS A 182 14.29 -8.76 -7.25
N ILE A 183 14.13 -9.88 -6.56
CA ILE A 183 13.19 -9.99 -5.44
C ILE A 183 13.62 -9.21 -4.20
N ASP A 184 14.90 -8.85 -4.13
CA ASP A 184 15.57 -8.18 -3.02
C ASP A 184 15.99 -6.72 -3.34
N SER A 185 15.46 -6.15 -4.43
CA SER A 185 15.85 -4.82 -4.92
C SER A 185 14.66 -3.89 -5.13
N ILE A 186 14.80 -2.63 -4.68
CA ILE A 186 13.82 -1.55 -4.87
C ILE A 186 14.56 -0.26 -5.26
N SER A 187 14.69 -0.03 -6.57
CA SER A 187 15.30 1.17 -7.14
C SER A 187 14.35 2.36 -7.21
N SER A 188 13.04 2.09 -7.32
CA SER A 188 11.99 3.12 -7.40
C SER A 188 11.75 3.86 -6.08
N GLY A 189 12.30 3.36 -4.96
CA GLY A 189 12.01 3.88 -3.63
C GLY A 189 12.38 5.35 -3.38
N ASN A 190 13.30 5.92 -4.16
CA ASN A 190 13.69 7.33 -4.01
C ASN A 190 12.53 8.31 -4.27
N ILE A 191 11.57 7.96 -5.14
CA ILE A 191 10.40 8.81 -5.35
C ILE A 191 9.43 8.72 -4.18
N TRP A 192 9.32 7.55 -3.53
CA TRP A 192 8.41 7.34 -2.40
C TRP A 192 8.80 8.18 -1.19
N LYS A 193 10.10 8.42 -0.99
CA LYS A 193 10.64 9.29 0.07
C LYS A 193 10.14 10.73 0.01
N GLN A 194 9.65 11.18 -1.15
CA GLN A 194 9.15 12.55 -1.36
C GLN A 194 7.65 12.68 -1.08
N MET A 195 6.99 11.62 -0.62
CA MET A 195 5.53 11.56 -0.45
C MET A 195 5.15 11.75 1.01
N ASP A 196 4.04 12.45 1.24
CA ASP A 196 3.44 12.60 2.56
C ASP A 196 2.50 11.44 2.89
N VAL A 197 1.90 10.84 1.86
CA VAL A 197 1.07 9.65 1.97
C VAL A 197 1.44 8.66 0.88
N LEU A 198 1.66 7.40 1.28
CA LEU A 198 1.88 6.27 0.37
C LEU A 198 0.78 5.23 0.57
N VAL A 199 0.19 4.78 -0.53
CA VAL A 199 -0.78 3.69 -0.54
C VAL A 199 -0.25 2.60 -1.47
N PHE A 200 0.26 1.52 -0.88
CA PHE A 200 0.79 0.39 -1.62
C PHE A 200 -0.30 -0.67 -1.84
N ASN A 201 -0.25 -1.36 -2.98
CA ASN A 201 -1.02 -2.57 -3.19
C ASN A 201 -0.25 -3.53 -4.12
N THR A 202 -0.37 -4.83 -3.89
CA THR A 202 0.22 -5.81 -4.80
C THR A 202 -0.34 -7.22 -4.56
N TRP A 203 -0.90 -7.84 -5.60
CA TRP A 203 -1.35 -9.24 -5.55
C TRP A 203 -1.42 -9.90 -6.93
N HIS A 204 -2.24 -9.36 -7.83
CA HIS A 204 -2.67 -10.02 -9.09
C HIS A 204 -1.56 -10.38 -10.08
N TRP A 205 -0.34 -9.88 -9.86
CA TRP A 205 0.81 -10.17 -10.71
C TRP A 205 1.69 -11.29 -10.19
N TRP A 206 1.63 -11.61 -8.89
CA TRP A 206 2.43 -12.68 -8.30
C TRP A 206 1.98 -14.05 -8.78
N ASP A 207 0.67 -14.27 -8.92
CA ASP A 207 0.15 -15.57 -9.33
C ASP A 207 0.28 -15.88 -10.83
N ARG A 208 0.85 -14.95 -11.63
CA ARG A 208 0.95 -15.13 -13.08
C ARG A 208 1.92 -16.27 -13.44
N LYS A 209 1.47 -17.15 -14.35
CA LYS A 209 2.25 -18.26 -14.93
C LYS A 209 2.20 -18.25 -16.45
N GLY A 210 3.11 -18.99 -17.08
CA GLY A 210 3.15 -19.19 -18.53
C GLY A 210 3.24 -17.86 -19.30
N LYS A 211 2.39 -17.68 -20.31
CA LYS A 211 2.38 -16.47 -21.16
C LYS A 211 2.03 -15.18 -20.40
N LYS A 212 1.35 -15.27 -19.25
CA LYS A 212 1.01 -14.10 -18.41
C LYS A 212 2.19 -13.68 -17.52
N GLN A 213 3.18 -14.54 -17.30
CA GLN A 213 4.32 -14.24 -16.42
C GLN A 213 5.16 -13.11 -17.01
N THR A 214 5.56 -12.17 -16.16
CA THR A 214 6.22 -10.92 -16.58
C THR A 214 7.70 -10.87 -16.27
N TRP A 215 8.29 -12.03 -15.94
CA TRP A 215 9.71 -12.23 -15.73
C TRP A 215 10.10 -13.61 -16.30
N ASN A 216 11.35 -13.74 -16.75
CA ASN A 216 11.91 -14.99 -17.25
C ASN A 216 12.63 -15.75 -16.13
N VAL A 217 13.29 -15.03 -15.22
CA VAL A 217 14.04 -15.58 -14.08
C VAL A 217 13.87 -14.68 -12.85
N ILE A 218 14.10 -15.25 -11.69
CA ILE A 218 14.07 -14.56 -10.40
C ILE A 218 15.51 -14.51 -9.87
N GLN A 219 15.93 -13.36 -9.36
CA GLN A 219 17.25 -13.17 -8.77
C GLN A 219 17.12 -12.71 -7.32
N GLU A 220 17.89 -13.35 -6.43
CA GLU A 220 18.06 -12.98 -5.01
C GLU A 220 19.57 -12.98 -4.73
N GLY A 221 20.15 -11.80 -4.54
CA GLY A 221 21.59 -11.59 -4.50
C GLY A 221 22.28 -12.14 -5.76
N ASN A 222 23.16 -13.13 -5.56
CA ASN A 222 23.90 -13.79 -6.63
C ASN A 222 23.25 -15.09 -7.12
N ILE A 223 22.12 -15.50 -6.53
CA ILE A 223 21.43 -16.74 -6.88
C ILE A 223 20.32 -16.42 -7.89
N THR A 224 20.22 -17.24 -8.94
CA THR A 224 19.17 -17.15 -9.95
C THR A 224 18.29 -18.40 -9.93
N TYR A 225 16.99 -18.18 -9.88
CA TYR A 225 15.96 -19.21 -9.92
C TYR A 225 15.20 -19.11 -11.25
N LYS A 226 14.90 -20.25 -11.86
CA LYS A 226 14.04 -20.30 -13.05
C LYS A 226 12.58 -20.03 -12.69
N ASP A 227 12.14 -20.55 -11.56
CA ASP A 227 10.80 -20.37 -11.03
C ASP A 227 10.77 -20.57 -9.50
N MET A 228 9.68 -20.15 -8.86
CA MET A 228 9.48 -20.26 -7.41
C MET A 228 7.99 -20.41 -7.08
N ASP A 229 7.66 -20.99 -5.93
CA ASP A 229 6.30 -20.94 -5.42
C ASP A 229 5.79 -19.49 -5.31
N ARG A 230 4.51 -19.26 -5.65
CA ARG A 230 3.95 -17.90 -5.76
C ARG A 230 3.80 -17.23 -4.40
N MET A 231 3.44 -17.98 -3.38
CA MET A 231 3.33 -17.45 -2.02
C MET A 231 4.71 -17.19 -1.41
N GLU A 232 5.69 -18.05 -1.69
CA GLU A 232 7.08 -17.79 -1.31
C GLU A 232 7.62 -16.52 -1.98
N LEU A 233 7.40 -16.39 -3.29
CA LEU A 233 7.84 -15.24 -4.06
C LEU A 233 7.17 -13.95 -3.57
N TYR A 234 5.86 -13.98 -3.34
CA TYR A 234 5.10 -12.88 -2.76
C TYR A 234 5.64 -12.46 -1.39
N LYS A 235 5.85 -13.45 -0.50
CA LYS A 235 6.39 -13.23 0.84
C LYS A 235 7.77 -12.59 0.79
N LYS A 236 8.66 -13.04 -0.10
CA LYS A 236 10.00 -12.45 -0.29
C LYS A 236 9.89 -10.99 -0.75
N GLY A 237 9.07 -10.71 -1.77
CA GLY A 237 8.87 -9.34 -2.27
C GLY A 237 8.30 -8.39 -1.20
N LEU A 238 7.30 -8.85 -0.45
CA LEU A 238 6.74 -8.09 0.68
C LEU A 238 7.78 -7.82 1.78
N ASN A 239 8.59 -8.81 2.13
CA ASN A 239 9.64 -8.64 3.14
C ASN A 239 10.71 -7.64 2.68
N THR A 240 11.09 -7.65 1.41
CA THR A 240 11.99 -6.65 0.82
C THR A 240 11.40 -5.26 0.94
N TRP A 241 10.12 -5.09 0.57
CA TRP A 241 9.42 -3.82 0.70
C TRP A 241 9.31 -3.34 2.15
N ALA A 242 8.93 -4.21 3.08
CA ALA A 242 8.77 -3.87 4.49
C ALA A 242 10.10 -3.38 5.08
N LYS A 243 11.20 -4.13 4.88
CA LYS A 243 12.54 -3.72 5.30
C LYS A 243 12.97 -2.40 4.68
N TRP A 244 12.68 -2.21 3.39
CA TRP A 244 12.98 -0.96 2.71
C TRP A 244 12.21 0.20 3.35
N ALA A 245 10.90 0.04 3.59
CA ALA A 245 10.04 1.06 4.17
C ALA A 245 10.49 1.45 5.59
N ASP A 246 10.74 0.46 6.45
CA ASP A 246 11.22 0.67 7.83
C ASP A 246 12.56 1.41 7.88
N THR A 247 13.44 1.16 6.90
CA THR A 247 14.76 1.78 6.84
C THR A 247 14.74 3.18 6.24
N ASN A 248 13.83 3.44 5.29
CA ASN A 248 13.91 4.61 4.40
C ASN A 248 12.82 5.65 4.63
N LEU A 249 11.70 5.29 5.27
CA LEU A 249 10.57 6.19 5.47
C LEU A 249 10.48 6.60 6.93
N ASN A 250 10.23 7.90 7.13
CA ASN A 250 9.99 8.44 8.46
C ASN A 250 8.48 8.41 8.75
N SER A 251 8.04 7.51 9.63
CA SER A 251 6.63 7.34 10.00
C SER A 251 6.00 8.57 10.68
N THR A 252 6.80 9.50 11.20
CA THR A 252 6.29 10.76 11.76
C THR A 252 5.96 11.80 10.67
N LYS A 253 6.52 11.64 9.46
CA LYS A 253 6.35 12.56 8.33
C LYS A 253 5.48 11.97 7.22
N THR A 254 5.63 10.68 6.97
CA THR A 254 4.94 9.97 5.88
C THR A 254 3.98 8.95 6.47
N ARG A 255 2.71 9.03 6.06
CA ARG A 255 1.72 7.99 6.37
C ARG A 255 1.77 6.89 5.32
N ILE A 256 1.82 5.65 5.75
CA ILE A 256 1.95 4.49 4.87
C ILE A 256 0.71 3.62 5.06
N PHE A 257 0.08 3.25 3.95
CA PHE A 257 -1.02 2.32 3.88
C PHE A 257 -0.63 1.17 2.96
N PHE A 258 -1.14 -0.01 3.27
CA PHE A 258 -1.06 -1.18 2.39
C PHE A 258 -2.45 -1.76 2.20
N GLN A 259 -2.95 -1.71 0.97
CA GLN A 259 -4.22 -2.31 0.59
C GLN A 259 -4.05 -3.84 0.57
N GLY A 260 -4.94 -4.54 1.28
CA GLY A 260 -5.01 -6.00 1.22
C GLY A 260 -5.38 -6.53 -0.17
N VAL A 261 -5.37 -7.86 -0.29
CA VAL A 261 -5.73 -8.56 -1.53
C VAL A 261 -7.19 -8.22 -1.92
N SER A 262 -7.39 -7.76 -3.15
CA SER A 262 -8.73 -7.67 -3.72
C SER A 262 -9.16 -9.05 -4.22
N PRO A 263 -10.35 -9.53 -3.86
CA PRO A 263 -10.85 -10.82 -4.33
C PRO A 263 -11.15 -10.76 -5.83
N ASP A 264 -10.95 -11.90 -6.48
CA ASP A 264 -11.48 -12.17 -7.81
C ASP A 264 -12.79 -12.95 -7.66
N HIS A 265 -13.78 -12.63 -8.49
CA HIS A 265 -15.07 -13.32 -8.54
C HIS A 265 -15.20 -13.98 -9.91
N GLU A 266 -14.75 -15.23 -10.02
CA GLU A 266 -15.01 -16.06 -11.20
C GLU A 266 -16.36 -16.73 -11.03
N GLY A 267 -17.23 -16.58 -12.03
CA GLY A 267 -18.56 -17.20 -12.11
C GLY A 267 -18.58 -18.33 -13.12
#